data_AF-A0AAE0UPH8-F1
#
_entry.id   AF-A0AAE0UPH8-F1
#
_cell.length_a   1.000
_cell.length_b   1.000
_cell.length_c   1.000
_cell.angle_alpha   90.00
_cell.angle_beta   90.00
_cell.angle_gamma   90.00
#
_symmetry.space_group_name_H-M   'P 1'
#
loop_
_entity.id
_entity.type
_entity.pdbx_description
1 polymer ?
#
loop_
_entity_poly.entity_id
_entity_poly.type
_entity_poly.pdbx_seq_one_letter_code
_entity_poly.pdbx_strand_id
1 'polypeptide(L)'
;MAVVVNPGLDRSGFVQILTNNNAEIVWSLGKRAVLLQQMEICYEQQKAKKNHRASMSQAARERNAEILEDFQKAEERLRTRSLLHPDVLNLQTRYWTSVEQKLPEWESYLLGKSQAPMSEEMISQGLQKKEVTENDSSPAQSKGGPPRPKPRSAD
;
A
#
# COMPACT_ATOMS: atom_id res chain seq x y z
N MET A 1 -45.93 -11.23 52.82
CA MET A 1 -47.03 -11.35 51.85
C MET A 1 -47.90 -12.53 52.27
N ALA A 2 -49.15 -12.27 52.62
CA ALA A 2 -50.08 -13.29 53.11
C ALA A 2 -50.61 -14.13 51.95
N VAL A 3 -50.51 -15.46 52.06
CA VAL A 3 -51.17 -16.37 51.12
C VAL A 3 -52.67 -16.32 51.43
N VAL A 4 -53.44 -15.67 50.55
CA VAL A 4 -54.90 -15.69 50.60
C VAL A 4 -55.36 -17.10 50.23
N VAL A 5 -55.69 -17.90 51.23
CA VAL A 5 -56.25 -19.25 51.03
C VAL A 5 -57.74 -19.09 50.73
N ASN A 6 -58.12 -19.29 49.47
CA ASN A 6 -59.53 -19.36 49.05
C ASN A 6 -60.21 -20.60 49.66
N PRO A 7 -61.31 -20.45 50.42
CA PRO A 7 -61.92 -21.55 51.20
C PRO A 7 -62.74 -22.57 50.37
N GLY A 8 -62.55 -22.65 49.04
CA GLY A 8 -63.35 -23.50 48.14
C GLY A 8 -62.56 -24.40 47.19
N LEU A 9 -61.23 -24.52 47.35
CA LEU A 9 -60.42 -25.39 46.50
C LEU A 9 -60.24 -26.77 47.13
N ASP A 10 -60.62 -27.82 46.41
CA ASP A 10 -60.37 -29.20 46.83
C ASP A 10 -58.87 -29.57 46.67
N ARG A 11 -58.46 -30.71 47.26
CA ARG A 11 -57.06 -31.17 47.18
C ARG A 11 -56.61 -31.36 45.73
N SER A 12 -57.53 -31.70 44.82
CA SER A 12 -57.24 -31.86 43.39
C SER A 12 -56.85 -30.52 42.74
N GLY A 13 -57.62 -29.46 42.99
CA GLY A 13 -57.34 -28.11 42.50
C GLY A 13 -55.98 -27.57 42.97
N PHE A 14 -55.60 -27.82 44.22
CA PHE A 14 -54.28 -27.43 44.73
C PHE A 14 -53.12 -28.16 44.02
N VAL A 15 -53.25 -29.46 43.78
CA VAL A 15 -52.23 -30.24 43.07
C VAL A 15 -52.09 -29.75 41.63
N GLN A 16 -53.21 -29.48 40.94
CA GLN A 16 -53.21 -28.99 39.56
C GLN A 16 -52.52 -27.62 39.41
N ILE A 17 -52.70 -26.72 40.38
CA ILE A 17 -52.02 -25.41 40.38
C ILE A 17 -50.51 -25.59 40.58
N LEU A 18 -50.10 -26.46 41.51
CA LEU A 18 -48.68 -26.71 41.77
C LEU A 18 -47.98 -27.33 40.55
N THR A 19 -48.62 -28.27 39.86
CA THR A 19 -48.05 -28.90 38.66
C THR A 19 -47.94 -27.91 37.50
N ASN A 20 -48.96 -27.08 37.29
CA ASN A 20 -48.93 -26.04 36.26
C ASN A 20 -47.83 -25.00 36.53
N ASN A 21 -47.72 -24.50 37.77
CA ASN A 21 -46.68 -23.54 38.14
C ASN A 21 -45.28 -24.14 37.99
N ASN A 22 -45.09 -25.40 38.38
CA ASN A 22 -43.80 -26.08 38.21
C ASN A 22 -43.46 -26.26 36.72
N ALA A 23 -44.43 -26.58 35.88
CA ALA A 23 -44.23 -26.69 34.43
C ALA A 23 -43.82 -25.34 33.81
N GLU A 24 -44.45 -24.24 34.22
CA GLU A 24 -44.07 -22.89 33.77
C GLU A 24 -42.66 -22.49 34.22
N ILE A 25 -42.29 -22.81 35.47
CA ILE A 25 -40.95 -22.57 35.99
C ILE A 25 -39.93 -23.36 35.17
N VAL A 26 -40.13 -24.66 34.97
CA VAL A 26 -39.22 -25.51 34.18
C VAL A 26 -39.10 -25.01 32.73
N TRP A 27 -40.21 -24.61 32.11
CA TRP A 27 -40.21 -24.03 30.77
C TRP A 27 -39.41 -22.72 30.69
N SER A 28 -39.60 -21.82 31.66
CA SER A 28 -38.88 -20.55 31.73
C SER A 28 -37.37 -20.74 31.92
N LEU A 29 -36.99 -21.72 32.76
CA LEU A 29 -35.59 -22.09 33.00
C LEU A 29 -34.95 -22.70 31.74
N GLY A 30 -35.68 -23.55 31.01
CA GLY A 30 -35.24 -24.11 29.73
C GLY A 30 -34.93 -23.03 28.69
N LYS A 31 -35.83 -22.05 28.54
CA LYS A 31 -35.61 -20.90 27.63
C LYS A 31 -34.37 -20.10 28.00
N ARG A 32 -34.18 -19.82 29.30
CA ARG A 32 -33.01 -19.09 29.80
C ARG A 32 -31.71 -19.86 29.55
N ALA A 33 -31.71 -21.18 29.76
CA ALA A 33 -30.54 -22.02 29.54
C ALA A 33 -30.07 -21.97 28.07
N VAL A 34 -31.01 -22.06 27.11
CA VAL A 34 -30.71 -21.96 25.68
C VAL A 34 -30.10 -20.60 25.33
N LEU A 35 -30.67 -19.51 25.84
CA LEU A 35 -30.14 -18.16 25.58
C LEU A 35 -28.72 -18.00 26.14
N LEU A 36 -28.48 -18.46 27.36
CA LEU A 36 -27.14 -18.41 27.98
C LEU A 36 -26.12 -19.22 27.18
N GLN A 37 -26.50 -20.41 26.70
CA GLN A 37 -25.65 -21.23 25.85
C GLN A 37 -25.31 -20.52 24.54
N GLN A 38 -26.28 -19.86 23.91
CA GLN A 38 -26.06 -19.09 22.68
C GLN A 38 -25.11 -17.89 22.93
N MET A 39 -25.31 -17.17 24.03
CA MET A 39 -24.44 -16.05 24.42
C MET A 39 -23.00 -16.50 24.64
N GLU A 40 -22.80 -17.64 25.32
CA GLU A 40 -21.47 -18.21 25.57
C GLU A 40 -20.74 -18.54 24.26
N ILE A 41 -21.43 -19.20 23.32
CA ILE A 41 -20.87 -19.54 22.00
C ILE A 41 -20.45 -18.28 21.23
N CYS A 42 -21.32 -17.26 21.21
CA CYS A 42 -21.01 -16.00 20.54
C CYS A 42 -19.82 -15.27 21.19
N TYR A 43 -19.75 -15.29 22.52
CA TYR A 43 -18.66 -14.68 23.28
C TYR A 43 -17.32 -15.33 22.96
N GLU A 44 -17.23 -16.66 23.05
CA GLU A 44 -16.00 -17.40 22.77
C GLU A 44 -15.57 -17.25 21.30
N GLN A 45 -16.52 -17.21 20.36
CA GLN A 45 -16.19 -16.91 18.96
C GLN A 45 -15.60 -15.51 18.79
N GLN A 46 -16.17 -14.50 19.46
CA GLN A 46 -15.66 -13.13 19.38
C GLN A 46 -14.27 -13.01 20.01
N LYS A 47 -14.06 -13.67 21.15
CA LYS A 47 -12.78 -13.74 21.85
C LYS A 47 -11.71 -14.40 21.00
N ALA A 48 -12.00 -15.54 20.36
CA ALA A 48 -11.10 -16.20 19.43
C ALA A 48 -10.72 -15.29 18.25
N LYS A 49 -11.70 -14.59 17.64
CA LYS A 49 -11.45 -13.61 16.57
C LYS A 49 -10.55 -12.46 17.03
N LYS A 50 -10.77 -11.91 18.22
CA LYS A 50 -9.93 -10.85 18.80
C LYS A 50 -8.50 -11.34 19.04
N ASN A 51 -8.32 -12.52 19.64
CA ASN A 51 -7.02 -13.11 19.89
C ASN A 51 -6.26 -13.39 18.60
N HIS A 52 -6.94 -13.92 17.58
CA HIS A 52 -6.33 -14.15 16.27
C HIS A 52 -5.87 -12.83 15.62
N ARG A 53 -6.70 -11.79 15.63
CA ARG A 53 -6.30 -10.46 15.11
C ARG A 53 -5.13 -9.86 15.89
N ALA A 54 -5.11 -10.01 17.22
CA ALA A 54 -4.02 -9.54 18.05
C ALA A 54 -2.70 -10.25 17.71
N SER A 55 -2.74 -11.56 17.54
CA SER A 55 -1.58 -12.37 17.12
C SER A 55 -1.06 -11.95 15.73
N MET A 56 -1.96 -11.81 14.74
CA MET A 56 -1.58 -11.36 13.40
C MET A 56 -1.01 -9.93 13.42
N SER A 57 -1.58 -9.03 14.22
CA SER A 57 -1.06 -7.67 14.39
C SER A 57 0.31 -7.65 15.07
N GLN A 58 0.53 -8.51 16.06
CA GLN A 58 1.82 -8.67 16.72
C GLN A 58 2.88 -9.14 15.73
N ALA A 59 2.61 -10.21 15.00
CA ALA A 59 3.54 -10.74 14.00
C ALA A 59 3.84 -9.73 12.88
N ALA A 60 2.84 -8.97 12.43
CA ALA A 60 3.04 -7.89 11.47
C ALA A 60 3.91 -6.76 12.05
N ARG A 61 3.74 -6.42 13.33
CA ARG A 61 4.55 -5.39 14.00
C ARG A 61 6.01 -5.81 14.14
N GLU A 62 6.25 -7.07 14.51
CA GLU A 62 7.60 -7.63 14.62
C GLU A 62 8.31 -7.63 13.25
N ARG A 63 7.62 -8.09 12.20
CA ARG A 63 8.14 -8.04 10.83
C ARG A 63 8.44 -6.62 10.37
N ASN A 64 7.53 -5.68 10.65
CA ASN A 64 7.72 -4.28 10.26
C ASN A 64 8.89 -3.65 11.02
N ALA A 65 9.10 -4.00 12.29
CA ALA A 65 10.23 -3.51 13.07
C ALA A 65 11.58 -3.99 12.49
N GLU A 66 11.68 -5.27 12.12
CA GLU A 66 12.87 -5.84 11.46
C GLU A 66 13.15 -5.15 10.12
N ILE A 67 12.12 -4.98 9.28
CA ILE A 67 12.24 -4.27 8.00
C ILE A 67 12.72 -2.83 8.18
N LEU A 68 12.19 -2.12 9.18
CA LEU A 68 12.60 -0.75 9.47
C LEU A 68 14.06 -0.67 9.93
N GLU A 69 14.50 -1.63 10.75
CA GLU A 69 15.90 -1.74 11.17
C GLU A 69 16.82 -1.97 9.97
N ASP A 70 16.44 -2.86 9.05
CA ASP A 70 17.19 -3.12 7.82
C ASP A 70 17.24 -1.91 6.90
N PHE A 71 16.14 -1.17 6.76
CA PHE A 71 16.12 0.09 6.01
C PHE A 71 17.04 1.13 6.64
N GLN A 72 17.02 1.26 7.97
CA GLN A 72 17.90 2.19 8.67
C GLN A 72 19.38 1.82 8.44
N LYS A 73 19.74 0.54 8.56
CA LYS A 73 21.09 0.05 8.27
C LYS A 73 21.49 0.31 6.81
N ALA A 74 20.58 0.10 5.88
CA ALA A 74 20.81 0.39 4.47
C ALA A 74 21.04 1.89 4.25
N GLU A 75 20.22 2.75 4.87
CA GLU A 75 20.36 4.20 4.79
C GLU A 75 21.70 4.67 5.38
N GLU A 76 22.09 4.18 6.55
CA GLU A 76 23.37 4.52 7.17
C GLU A 76 24.56 4.11 6.29
N ARG A 77 24.48 2.95 5.64
CA ARG A 77 25.49 2.50 4.66
C ARG A 77 25.54 3.41 3.43
N LEU A 78 24.39 3.91 2.97
CA LEU A 78 24.33 4.83 1.85
C LEU A 78 24.80 6.24 2.24
N ARG A 79 24.55 6.69 3.46
CA ARG A 79 25.04 7.98 3.96
C ARG A 79 26.55 8.00 4.18
N THR A 80 27.10 6.89 4.70
CA THR A 80 28.54 6.75 4.93
C THR A 80 29.34 6.49 3.64
N ARG A 81 28.71 5.89 2.63
CA ARG A 81 29.30 5.76 1.30
C ARG A 81 29.05 7.01 0.47
N SER A 82 30.12 7.64 0.00
CA SER A 82 30.03 8.57 -1.14
C SER A 82 29.49 7.80 -2.36
N LEU A 83 28.20 7.96 -2.67
CA LEU A 83 27.49 7.23 -3.74
C LEU A 83 28.12 7.41 -5.12
N LEU A 84 28.80 8.54 -5.34
CA LEU A 84 29.48 8.90 -6.58
C LEU A 84 30.93 9.28 -6.28
N HIS A 85 31.84 8.91 -7.17
CA HIS A 85 33.22 9.37 -7.11
C HIS A 85 33.24 10.91 -7.18
N PRO A 86 34.10 11.61 -6.42
CA PRO A 86 34.18 13.07 -6.42
C PRO A 86 34.26 13.69 -7.83
N ASP A 87 34.93 13.02 -8.76
CA ASP A 87 35.02 13.48 -10.16
C ASP A 87 33.67 13.46 -10.89
N VAL A 88 32.84 12.46 -10.62
CA VAL A 88 31.49 12.35 -11.21
C VAL A 88 30.59 13.43 -10.62
N LEU A 89 30.68 13.69 -9.31
CA LEU A 89 29.99 14.79 -8.64
C LEU A 89 30.41 16.15 -9.20
N ASN A 90 31.72 16.36 -9.39
CA ASN A 90 32.25 17.59 -9.98
C ASN A 90 31.76 17.77 -11.42
N LEU A 91 31.80 16.71 -12.23
CA LEU A 91 31.30 16.73 -13.59
C LEU A 91 29.80 17.03 -13.64
N GLN A 92 28.98 16.37 -12.80
CA GLN A 92 27.55 16.62 -12.72
C GLN A 92 27.25 18.07 -12.31
N THR A 93 27.98 18.59 -11.33
CA THR A 93 27.85 19.98 -10.88
C THR A 93 28.14 20.93 -12.04
N ARG A 94 29.29 20.76 -12.71
CA ARG A 94 29.65 21.60 -13.88
C ARG A 94 28.65 21.48 -15.02
N TYR A 95 28.14 20.27 -15.28
CA TYR A 95 27.12 20.04 -16.30
C TYR A 95 25.83 20.81 -15.97
N TRP A 96 25.27 20.66 -14.77
CA TRP A 96 24.05 21.38 -14.40
C TRP A 96 24.26 22.89 -14.38
N THR A 97 25.41 23.39 -13.92
CA THR A 97 25.75 24.82 -14.05
C THR A 97 25.77 25.29 -15.50
N SER A 98 26.35 24.50 -16.41
CA SER A 98 26.34 24.81 -17.85
C SER A 98 24.93 24.80 -18.44
N VAL A 99 24.08 23.86 -18.01
CA VAL A 99 22.67 23.79 -18.43
C VAL A 99 21.91 25.02 -17.94
N GLU A 100 22.06 25.40 -16.67
CA GLU A 100 21.44 26.59 -16.09
C GLU A 100 21.90 27.88 -16.78
N GLN A 101 23.17 27.97 -17.15
CA GLN A 101 23.72 29.12 -17.87
C GLN A 101 23.10 29.26 -19.27
N LYS A 102 22.84 28.14 -19.94
CA LYS A 102 22.25 28.12 -21.29
C LYS A 102 20.73 28.18 -21.29
N LEU A 103 20.08 27.84 -20.19
CA LEU A 103 18.62 27.80 -20.05
C LEU A 103 17.92 29.09 -20.55
N PRO A 104 18.40 30.31 -20.26
CA PRO A 104 17.75 31.54 -20.72
C PRO A 104 17.81 31.75 -22.25
N GLU A 105 18.88 31.30 -22.89
CA GLU A 105 19.04 31.34 -24.36
C GLU A 105 18.02 30.39 -25.01
N TRP A 106 17.86 29.19 -24.44
CA TRP A 106 16.87 28.21 -24.87
C TRP A 106 15.43 28.68 -24.62
N GLU A 107 15.15 29.29 -23.47
CA GLU A 107 13.83 29.85 -23.16
C GLU A 107 13.42 30.93 -24.17
N SER A 108 14.33 31.85 -24.48
CA SER A 108 14.08 32.92 -25.46
C SER A 108 13.82 32.39 -26.86
N TYR A 109 14.53 31.33 -27.27
CA TYR A 109 14.34 30.67 -28.55
C TYR A 109 13.01 29.91 -28.61
N LEU A 110 12.68 29.13 -27.59
CA LEU A 110 11.44 28.36 -27.52
C LEU A 110 10.20 29.25 -27.50
N LEU A 111 10.33 30.48 -26.98
CA LEU A 111 9.29 31.51 -27.02
C LEU A 111 9.26 32.30 -28.36
N GLY A 112 10.12 31.97 -29.32
CA GLY A 112 10.19 32.62 -30.63
C GLY A 112 10.78 34.02 -30.62
N LYS A 113 11.44 34.43 -29.52
CA LYS A 113 11.99 35.78 -29.32
C LYS A 113 13.44 35.91 -29.78
N SER A 114 14.15 34.79 -29.95
CA SER A 114 15.53 34.75 -30.41
C SER A 114 15.76 33.61 -31.40
N GLN A 115 16.90 33.64 -32.08
CA GLN A 115 17.37 32.54 -32.93
C GLN A 115 17.87 31.36 -32.07
N ALA A 116 17.88 30.15 -32.65
CA ALA A 116 18.32 28.95 -31.94
C ALA A 116 19.76 29.11 -31.44
N PRO A 117 20.03 28.81 -30.16
CA PRO A 117 21.41 28.81 -29.66
C PRO A 117 22.22 27.74 -30.40
N MET A 118 23.25 28.18 -31.14
CA MET A 118 24.22 27.30 -31.78
C MET A 118 25.22 26.82 -30.73
N SER A 119 25.52 25.51 -30.70
CA SER A 119 26.55 25.00 -29.79
C SER A 119 27.94 25.50 -30.22
N GLU A 120 28.80 25.83 -29.26
CA GLU A 120 30.17 26.32 -29.50
C GLU A 120 31.03 25.32 -30.30
N GLU A 121 30.71 24.02 -30.24
CA GLU A 121 31.35 23.00 -31.07
C GLU A 121 31.02 23.17 -32.58
N MET A 122 29.84 23.69 -32.90
CA MET A 122 29.38 23.85 -34.28
C MET A 122 29.98 25.07 -34.98
N ILE A 123 30.31 26.11 -34.21
CA ILE A 123 31.03 27.31 -34.69
C ILE A 123 32.48 26.96 -35.08
N SER A 124 33.09 26.04 -34.33
CA SER A 124 34.46 25.57 -34.59
C SER A 124 34.56 24.66 -35.84
N GLN A 125 33.47 23.95 -36.19
CA GLN A 125 33.41 23.10 -37.40
C GLN A 125 32.95 23.86 -38.66
N GLY A 126 32.20 24.95 -38.51
CA GLY A 126 31.71 25.77 -39.63
C GLY A 126 32.80 26.55 -40.39
N LEU A 127 33.97 26.75 -39.78
CA LEU A 127 35.08 27.48 -40.42
C LEU A 127 36.03 26.58 -41.26
N GLN A 128 35.89 25.25 -41.19
CA GLN A 128 36.79 24.32 -41.90
C GLN A 128 36.16 23.60 -43.11
N LYS A 129 34.88 23.82 -43.42
CA LYS A 129 34.21 23.06 -44.49
C LYS A 129 33.88 23.92 -45.71
N LYS A 130 34.93 24.26 -46.46
CA LYS A 130 34.78 24.66 -47.87
C LYS A 130 35.94 24.12 -48.70
N GLU A 131 35.98 22.79 -48.87
CA GLU A 131 36.39 22.14 -50.12
C GLU A 131 36.12 20.63 -50.05
N VAL A 132 35.89 20.06 -51.25
CA VAL A 132 35.77 18.64 -51.59
C VAL A 132 34.36 18.00 -51.51
N THR A 133 33.67 18.14 -52.65
CA THR A 133 32.98 17.13 -53.49
C THR A 133 32.48 15.80 -52.89
N GLU A 134 31.21 15.51 -53.24
CA GLU A 134 30.63 14.21 -53.67
C GLU A 134 31.21 12.91 -53.08
N ASN A 135 30.38 12.17 -52.34
CA ASN A 135 29.95 10.83 -52.75
C ASN A 135 28.85 10.26 -51.85
N ASP A 136 27.98 9.50 -52.50
CA ASP A 136 26.84 8.74 -51.99
C ASP A 136 27.07 7.99 -50.68
N SER A 137 26.07 8.01 -49.81
CA SER A 137 25.36 6.80 -49.34
C SER A 137 24.57 7.06 -48.04
N SER A 138 23.29 6.80 -48.09
CA SER A 138 22.44 6.41 -46.95
C SER A 138 21.47 5.34 -47.48
N PRO A 139 20.91 4.41 -46.68
CA PRO A 139 20.64 4.55 -45.24
C PRO A 139 20.90 3.28 -44.39
N ALA A 140 21.28 3.42 -43.12
CA ALA A 140 21.28 2.30 -42.17
C ALA A 140 20.11 2.46 -41.17
N GLN A 141 19.12 1.58 -41.34
CA GLN A 141 17.87 1.52 -40.59
C GLN A 141 18.11 1.22 -39.09
N SER A 142 17.38 1.95 -38.24
CA SER A 142 17.28 1.72 -36.80
C SER A 142 16.64 0.35 -36.52
N LYS A 143 17.40 -0.59 -35.96
CA LYS A 143 16.87 -1.86 -35.47
C LYS A 143 16.30 -1.70 -34.06
N GLY A 144 14.99 -1.96 -33.96
CA GLY A 144 14.39 -2.80 -32.92
C GLY A 144 14.48 -2.30 -31.48
N GLY A 145 13.43 -1.61 -31.02
CA GLY A 145 13.12 -1.54 -29.59
C GLY A 145 12.77 -2.91 -29.01
N PRO A 146 12.88 -3.11 -27.68
CA PRO A 146 12.65 -4.39 -27.03
C PRO A 146 11.19 -4.88 -27.18
N PRO A 147 10.96 -6.19 -27.29
CA PRO A 147 9.63 -6.75 -27.54
C PRO A 147 8.70 -6.52 -26.33
N ARG A 148 7.50 -5.99 -26.61
CA ARG A 148 6.43 -5.80 -25.63
C ARG A 148 5.69 -7.14 -25.39
N PRO A 149 5.39 -7.53 -24.14
CA PRO A 149 4.61 -8.74 -23.86
C PRO A 149 3.16 -8.63 -24.34
N LYS A 150 2.61 -9.74 -24.87
CA LYS A 150 1.23 -9.83 -25.37
C LYS A 150 0.22 -9.88 -24.20
N PRO A 151 -0.97 -9.27 -24.34
CA PRO A 151 -2.05 -9.42 -23.37
C PRO A 151 -2.61 -10.85 -23.41
N ARG A 152 -2.87 -11.39 -22.22
CA ARG A 152 -3.43 -12.72 -21.95
C ARG A 152 -4.94 -12.72 -22.27
N SER A 153 -5.39 -13.62 -23.13
CA SER A 153 -6.82 -13.88 -23.35
C SER A 153 -7.43 -14.45 -22.06
N ALA A 154 -8.58 -13.92 -21.65
CA ALA A 154 -9.40 -14.48 -20.60
C ALA A 154 -10.28 -15.60 -21.20
N ASP A 155 -10.28 -16.75 -20.54
CA ASP A 155 -11.31 -17.80 -20.71
C ASP A 155 -12.56 -17.42 -19.91
#